data_AF-A0A834FLE3-F1
#
_entry.id   AF-A0A834FLE3-F1
#
_cell.length_a   1.000
_cell.length_b   1.000
_cell.length_c   1.000
_cell.angle_alpha   90.00
_cell.angle_beta   90.00
_cell.angle_gamma   90.00
#
_symmetry.space_group_name_H-M   'P 1'
#
loop_
_entity.id
_entity.type
_entity.pdbx_description
1 polymer ?
#
loop_
_entity_poly.entity_id
_entity_poly.type
_entity_poly.pdbx_seq_one_letter_code
_entity_poly.pdbx_strand_id
1 'polypeptide(L)'
;MSLTALQHAGKHMEDSIVASYTALLLGCLCQGSQVNVTTVREHLPKGDFSIMTEMLKKFLSFMNLTCSMGTTGQKSISRVIDYLEHC
;
A
#
# COMPACT_ATOMS: atom_id res chain seq x y z
N MET A 1 5.17 -8.65 28.47
CA MET A 1 5.58 -8.23 27.12
C MET A 1 7.04 -7.78 27.21
N SER A 2 7.98 -8.49 26.58
CA SER A 2 9.41 -8.13 26.64
C SER A 2 9.68 -6.85 25.84
N LEU A 3 10.64 -6.02 26.24
CA LEU A 3 11.04 -4.81 25.51
C LEU A 3 11.34 -5.11 24.02
N THR A 4 11.90 -6.28 23.75
CA THR A 4 12.21 -6.78 22.40
C THR A 4 10.99 -6.96 21.52
N ALA A 5 9.87 -7.42 22.09
CA ALA A 5 8.62 -7.57 21.35
C ALA A 5 8.02 -6.20 20.98
N LEU A 6 8.15 -5.21 21.89
CA LEU A 6 7.69 -3.85 21.64
C LEU A 6 8.52 -3.15 20.56
N GLN A 7 9.84 -3.28 20.60
CA GLN A 7 10.74 -2.74 19.56
C GLN A 7 10.49 -3.40 18.20
N HIS A 8 10.29 -4.72 18.17
CA HIS A 8 9.98 -5.44 16.94
C HIS A 8 8.62 -5.00 16.37
N ALA A 9 7.61 -4.83 17.21
CA ALA A 9 6.31 -4.30 16.77
C ALA A 9 6.41 -2.88 16.20
N GLY A 10 7.21 -2.01 16.81
CA GLY A 10 7.46 -0.65 16.31
C GLY A 10 8.12 -0.65 14.92
N LYS A 11 9.22 -1.40 14.77
CA LYS A 11 9.90 -1.54 13.48
C LYS A 11 8.97 -2.11 12.39
N HIS A 12 8.19 -3.14 12.72
CA HIS A 12 7.22 -3.72 11.78
C HIS A 12 6.18 -2.69 11.31
N MET A 13 5.74 -1.82 12.21
CA MET A 13 4.82 -0.73 11.87
C MET A 13 5.48 0.30 10.93
N GLU A 14 6.72 0.70 11.21
CA GLU A 14 7.48 1.61 10.33
C GLU A 14 7.67 1.01 8.93
N ASP A 15 8.10 -0.25 8.87
CA ASP A 15 8.28 -0.99 7.61
C ASP A 15 6.95 -1.08 6.84
N SER A 16 5.83 -1.31 7.54
CA SER A 16 4.49 -1.36 6.95
C SER A 16 4.06 -0.01 6.37
N ILE A 17 4.39 1.10 7.03
CA ILE A 17 4.08 2.46 6.53
C ILE A 17 4.88 2.75 5.26
N VAL A 18 6.18 2.47 5.26
CA VAL A 18 7.05 2.69 4.09
C VAL A 18 6.59 1.85 2.89
N ALA A 19 6.26 0.58 3.12
CA ALA A 19 5.72 -0.30 2.10
C ALA A 19 4.39 0.24 1.53
N SER A 20 3.52 0.80 2.38
CA SER A 20 2.23 1.34 1.96
C SER A 20 2.37 2.58 1.08
N TYR A 21 3.26 3.51 1.43
CA TYR A 21 3.56 4.67 0.57
C TYR A 21 4.22 4.26 -0.75
N THR A 22 5.10 3.26 -0.72
CA THR A 22 5.72 2.71 -1.94
C THR A 22 4.67 2.09 -2.85
N ALA A 23 3.77 1.27 -2.29
CA ALA A 23 2.66 0.67 -3.03
C ALA A 23 1.72 1.72 -3.61
N LEU A 24 1.45 2.80 -2.87
CA LEU A 24 0.61 3.90 -3.34
C LEU A 24 1.25 4.64 -4.51
N LEU A 25 2.55 4.96 -4.41
CA LEU A 25 3.30 5.61 -5.50
C LEU A 25 3.30 4.75 -6.76
N LEU A 26 3.63 3.46 -6.63
CA LEU A 26 3.62 2.53 -7.76
C LEU A 26 2.21 2.41 -8.37
N GLY A 27 1.17 2.33 -7.53
CA GLY A 27 -0.21 2.30 -7.99
C GLY A 27 -0.63 3.57 -8.78
N CYS A 28 -0.21 4.75 -8.32
CA CYS A 28 -0.41 6.00 -9.06
C CYS A 28 0.32 6.01 -10.41
N LEU A 29 1.55 5.49 -10.47
CA LEU A 29 2.31 5.38 -11.72
C LEU A 29 1.67 4.38 -12.69
N CYS A 30 1.14 3.27 -12.19
CA CYS A 30 0.40 2.28 -12.97
C CYS A 30 -0.87 2.88 -13.60
N GLN A 31 -1.66 3.64 -12.84
CA GLN A 31 -2.85 4.32 -13.35
C GLN A 31 -2.58 5.27 -14.52
N GLY A 32 -1.36 5.80 -14.62
CA GLY A 32 -0.94 6.71 -15.69
C GLY A 32 -0.36 6.05 -16.94
N SER A 33 -0.02 4.75 -16.90
CA SER A 33 0.64 4.08 -18.03
C SER A 33 0.60 2.55 -17.93
N GLN A 34 0.12 1.91 -19.00
CA GLN A 34 0.15 0.44 -19.11
C GLN A 34 1.58 -0.13 -19.12
N VAL A 35 2.57 0.65 -19.60
CA VAL A 35 3.99 0.25 -19.55
C VAL A 35 4.46 0.12 -18.10
N ASN A 36 4.00 1.01 -17.22
CA ASN A 36 4.32 0.93 -15.80
C ASN A 36 3.65 -0.29 -15.16
N VAL A 37 2.42 -0.63 -15.55
CA VAL A 37 1.74 -1.87 -15.09
C VAL A 37 2.58 -3.09 -15.45
N THR A 38 3.01 -3.22 -16.71
CA THR A 38 3.85 -4.35 -17.14
C THR A 38 5.18 -4.38 -16.39
N THR A 39 5.85 -3.23 -16.26
CA THR A 39 7.14 -3.14 -15.54
C THR A 39 6.99 -3.56 -14.09
N VAL A 40 5.98 -3.05 -13.38
CA VAL A 40 5.74 -3.42 -11.97
C VAL A 40 5.40 -4.90 -11.86
N ARG A 41 4.55 -5.43 -12.75
CA ARG A 41 4.21 -6.85 -12.79
C ARG A 41 5.43 -7.75 -12.94
N GLU A 42 6.39 -7.41 -13.79
CA GLU A 42 7.62 -8.20 -13.97
C GLU A 42 8.48 -8.28 -12.70
N HIS A 43 8.41 -7.27 -11.84
CA HIS A 43 9.17 -7.21 -10.58
C HIS A 43 8.38 -7.73 -9.38
N LEU A 44 7.08 -8.02 -9.54
CA LEU A 44 6.25 -8.58 -8.49
C LEU A 44 6.39 -10.11 -8.43
N PRO A 45 6.40 -10.70 -7.22
CA PRO A 45 6.29 -12.15 -7.09
C PRO A 45 5.05 -12.66 -7.83
N LYS A 46 5.26 -13.56 -8.80
CA LYS A 46 4.20 -14.13 -9.66
C LYS A 46 3.42 -13.09 -10.48
N GLY A 47 3.90 -11.84 -10.56
CA GLY A 47 3.17 -10.74 -11.19
C GLY A 47 1.87 -10.35 -10.46
N ASP A 48 1.74 -10.71 -9.19
CA ASP A 48 0.51 -10.55 -8.42
C ASP A 48 0.46 -9.22 -7.66
N PHE A 49 -0.48 -8.35 -8.04
CA PHE A 49 -0.72 -7.06 -7.39
C PHE A 49 -1.44 -7.17 -6.04
N SER A 50 -1.94 -8.36 -5.66
CA SER A 50 -2.62 -8.59 -4.37
C SER A 50 -1.77 -8.13 -3.18
N ILE A 51 -0.45 -8.32 -3.24
CA ILE A 51 0.47 -7.89 -2.18
C ILE A 51 0.43 -6.37 -1.95
N MET A 52 0.26 -5.59 -3.03
CA MET A 52 0.15 -4.14 -2.93
C MET A 52 -1.25 -3.73 -2.44
N THR A 53 -2.31 -4.34 -2.96
CA THR A 53 -3.69 -3.99 -2.59
C THR A 53 -3.98 -4.35 -1.13
N GLU A 54 -3.49 -5.48 -0.63
CA GLU A 54 -3.59 -5.87 0.78
C GLU A 54 -2.88 -4.87 1.70
N MET A 55 -1.68 -4.41 1.32
CA MET A 55 -0.96 -3.39 2.08
C MET A 55 -1.70 -2.06 2.10
N LEU A 56 -2.23 -1.62 0.95
CA LEU A 56 -3.02 -0.39 0.87
C LEU A 56 -4.34 -0.46 1.65
N LYS A 57 -5.01 -1.62 1.70
CA LYS A 57 -6.20 -1.84 2.54
C LYS A 57 -5.87 -1.72 4.04
N LYS A 58 -4.77 -2.33 4.47
CA LYS A 58 -4.26 -2.20 5.86
C LYS A 58 -3.92 -0.75 6.17
N PHE A 59 -3.26 -0.06 5.24
CA PHE A 59 -2.91 1.35 5.38
C PHE A 59 -4.13 2.25 5.48
N LEU A 60 -5.15 2.04 4.64
CA LEU A 60 -6.41 2.79 4.70
C LEU A 60 -7.10 2.59 6.05
N SER A 61 -7.16 1.35 6.54
CA SER A 61 -7.69 1.04 7.87
C SER A 61 -6.89 1.74 8.98
N PHE A 62 -5.56 1.73 8.88
CA PHE A 62 -4.69 2.42 9.84
C PHE A 62 -4.90 3.94 9.84
N MET A 63 -4.94 4.58 8.67
CA MET A 63 -5.16 6.03 8.55
C MET A 63 -6.55 6.47 9.07
N ASN A 64 -7.56 5.60 8.93
CA ASN A 64 -8.88 5.82 9.52
C ASN A 64 -8.83 5.77 11.06
N LEU A 65 -8.02 4.89 11.64
CA LEU A 65 -7.84 4.79 13.10
C LEU A 65 -7.06 5.97 13.67
N THR A 66 -6.06 6.48 12.95
CA THR A 66 -5.22 7.60 13.41
C THR A 66 -5.82 8.98 13.12
N CYS A 67 -7.02 9.06 12.52
CA CYS A 67 -7.70 10.30 12.12
C CYS A 67 -6.81 11.26 11.31
N SER A 68 -5.82 10.75 10.60
CA SER A 68 -4.74 11.53 9.99
C SER A 68 -5.00 11.88 8.53
N MET A 69 -6.11 11.42 7.94
CA MET A 69 -6.42 11.61 6.53
C MET A 69 -7.83 12.15 6.28
N GLY A 70 -7.92 13.22 5.48
CA GLY A 70 -9.20 13.74 5.01
C GLY A 70 -9.87 12.82 3.99
N THR A 71 -11.16 13.07 3.73
CA THR A 71 -12.01 12.26 2.83
C THR A 71 -11.46 12.13 1.40
N THR A 72 -10.75 13.15 0.91
CA THR A 72 -10.09 13.13 -0.41
C THR A 72 -8.95 12.13 -0.48
N GLY A 73 -8.13 12.02 0.57
CA GLY A 73 -7.02 11.07 0.63
C GLY A 73 -7.51 9.63 0.66
N GLN A 74 -8.55 9.35 1.45
CA GLN A 74 -9.20 8.03 1.50
C GLN A 74 -9.68 7.60 0.11
N LYS A 75 -10.41 8.46 -0.60
CA LYS A 75 -10.90 8.19 -1.95
C LYS A 75 -9.76 7.92 -2.95
N SER A 76 -8.66 8.67 -2.84
CA SER A 76 -7.49 8.45 -3.71
C SER A 76 -6.89 7.07 -3.51
N ILE A 77 -6.71 6.64 -2.26
CA ILE A 77 -6.15 5.31 -1.95
C ILE A 77 -7.12 4.21 -2.40
N SER A 78 -8.42 4.34 -2.13
CA SER A 78 -9.43 3.39 -2.61
C SER A 78 -9.41 3.24 -4.13
N ARG A 79 -9.34 4.35 -4.88
CA ARG A 79 -9.24 4.32 -6.35
C ARG A 79 -7.99 3.59 -6.84
N VAL A 80 -6.86 3.73 -6.15
CA VAL A 80 -5.63 3.00 -6.48
C VAL A 80 -5.79 1.51 -6.20
N ILE A 81 -6.40 1.13 -5.07
CA ILE A 81 -6.71 -0.27 -4.74
C ILE A 81 -7.59 -0.86 -5.86
N ASP A 82 -8.71 -0.21 -6.18
CA ASP A 82 -9.66 -0.69 -7.18
C ASP A 82 -8.96 -0.89 -8.53
N TYR A 83 -8.10 0.04 -8.96
CA TYR A 83 -7.37 -0.09 -10.22
C TYR A 83 -6.43 -1.31 -10.23
N LEU A 84 -5.65 -1.50 -9.16
CA LEU A 84 -4.70 -2.60 -9.05
C LEU A 84 -5.37 -3.98 -8.94
N GLU A 85 -6.59 -4.05 -8.38
CA GLU A 85 -7.38 -5.29 -8.36
C GLU A 85 -7.84 -5.75 -9.76
N HIS A 86 -7.87 -4.83 -10.73
CA HIS A 86 -8.23 -5.11 -12.12
C HIS A 86 -7.02 -5.21 -13.05
N CYS A 87 -5.79 -5.12 -12.50
CA CYS A 87 -4.55 -5.29 -13.24
C CYS A 87 -4.16 -6.77 -13.32
#